data_AF-A0A957CXI9-F1
#
_entry.id   AF-A0A957CXI9-F1
#
_cell.length_a   1.000
_cell.length_b   1.000
_cell.length_c   1.000
_cell.angle_alpha   90.00
_cell.angle_beta   90.00
_cell.angle_gamma   90.00
#
_symmetry.space_group_name_H-M   'P 1'
#
loop_
_entity.id
_entity.type
_entity.pdbx_description
1 polymer ?
#
loop_
_entity_poly.entity_id
_entity_poly.type
_entity_poly.pdbx_seq_one_letter_code
_entity_poly.pdbx_strand_id
1 'polypeptide(L)'
;MRAIEEKIEIPESRKDDFRREIMNYIGALAIDGKTFHWDSNDRLRRALELKLFEDQKDSIKLTSLVSNVIDQETQEKIDVVKSRMIKNMGYCDVCSTDVLNYVASIFARGDTQDGG
;
A
#
# COMPACT_ATOMS: atom_id res chain seq x y z
N MET A 1 13.26 -4.04 9.89
CA MET A 1 12.13 -4.56 10.71
C MET A 1 11.36 -3.44 11.39
N ARG A 2 11.98 -2.55 12.18
CA ARG A 2 11.25 -1.47 12.89
C ARG A 2 10.33 -0.61 12.01
N ALA A 3 10.82 -0.16 10.85
CA ALA A 3 10.03 0.64 9.92
C ALA A 3 8.78 -0.08 9.35
N ILE A 4 8.69 -1.40 9.44
CA ILE A 4 7.51 -2.20 9.06
C ILE A 4 6.56 -2.30 10.27
N GLU A 5 7.09 -2.57 11.45
CA GLU A 5 6.34 -2.67 12.72
C GLU A 5 5.57 -1.38 13.03
N GLU A 6 6.19 -0.23 12.77
CA GLU A 6 5.57 1.09 12.98
C GLU A 6 4.37 1.33 12.07
N LYS A 7 4.31 0.70 10.89
CA LYS A 7 3.17 0.85 9.97
C LYS A 7 1.88 0.20 10.46
N ILE A 8 1.99 -0.72 11.41
CA ILE A 8 0.85 -1.35 12.07
C ILE A 8 0.82 -0.98 13.55
N GLU A 9 1.34 0.21 13.88
CA GLU A 9 1.22 0.85 15.20
C GLU A 9 1.77 0.00 16.35
N ILE A 10 2.80 -0.80 16.08
CA ILE A 10 3.46 -1.56 17.13
C ILE A 10 4.34 -0.61 17.94
N PRO A 11 4.00 -0.36 19.22
CA PRO A 11 4.80 0.52 20.06
C PRO A 11 6.17 -0.12 20.32
N GLU A 12 7.17 0.72 20.62
CA GLU A 12 8.54 0.28 20.86
C GLU A 12 8.63 -0.80 21.96
N SER A 13 7.77 -0.71 22.98
CA SER A 13 7.68 -1.69 24.07
C SER A 13 7.23 -3.08 23.63
N ARG A 14 6.49 -3.20 22.51
CA ARG A 14 5.96 -4.48 21.99
C ARG A 14 6.70 -5.00 20.75
N LYS A 15 7.80 -4.35 20.33
CA LYS A 15 8.56 -4.76 19.13
C LYS A 15 9.09 -6.19 19.25
N ASP A 16 9.57 -6.56 20.43
CA ASP A 16 10.19 -7.87 20.65
C ASP A 16 9.12 -8.97 20.73
N ASP A 17 7.96 -8.66 21.30
CA ASP A 17 6.81 -9.56 21.33
C ASP A 17 6.33 -9.87 19.90
N PHE A 18 6.16 -8.84 19.07
CA PHE A 18 5.78 -9.05 17.67
C PHE A 18 6.79 -9.89 16.89
N ARG A 19 8.09 -9.63 17.05
CA ARG A 19 9.13 -10.44 16.40
C ARG A 19 9.09 -11.89 16.87
N ARG A 20 8.86 -12.11 18.17
CA ARG A 20 8.68 -13.46 18.73
C ARG A 20 7.45 -14.15 18.17
N GLU A 21 6.32 -13.44 18.04
CA GLU A 21 5.10 -13.97 17.41
C GLU A 21 5.37 -14.43 15.98
N ILE A 22 6.06 -13.61 15.17
CA ILE A 22 6.43 -13.96 13.79
C ILE A 22 7.37 -15.18 13.76
N MET A 23 8.38 -15.22 14.62
CA MET A 23 9.30 -16.36 14.69
C MET A 23 8.60 -17.65 15.13
N ASN A 24 7.67 -17.55 16.08
CA ASN A 24 6.86 -18.69 16.51
C ASN A 24 5.95 -19.19 15.38
N TYR A 25 5.38 -18.27 14.59
CA TYR A 25 4.57 -18.62 13.43
C TYR A 25 5.39 -19.31 12.33
N ILE A 26 6.60 -18.80 12.03
CA ILE A 26 7.55 -19.45 11.12
C ILE A 26 7.92 -20.85 11.62
N GLY A 27 8.20 -20.98 12.92
CA GLY A 27 8.50 -22.26 13.55
C GLY A 27 7.36 -23.26 13.45
N ALA A 28 6.12 -22.84 13.70
CA ALA A 28 4.93 -23.68 13.56
C ALA A 28 4.75 -24.18 12.11
N LEU A 29 4.92 -23.29 11.12
CA LEU A 29 4.87 -23.69 9.71
C LEU A 29 5.98 -24.68 9.34
N ALA A 30 7.19 -24.48 9.85
CA ALA A 30 8.32 -25.38 9.59
C ALA A 30 8.09 -26.79 10.18
N ILE A 31 7.47 -26.88 11.36
CA ILE A 31 7.07 -28.17 11.97
C ILE A 31 6.04 -28.89 11.09
N ASP A 32 5.09 -28.15 10.51
CA ASP A 32 4.10 -28.66 9.57
C ASP A 32 4.67 -28.97 8.16
N GLY A 33 5.99 -28.78 7.96
CA GLY A 33 6.65 -28.97 6.66
C GLY A 33 6.28 -27.91 5.62
N LYS A 34 5.66 -26.80 6.04
CA LYS A 34 5.26 -25.68 5.17
C LYS A 34 6.35 -24.62 5.13
N THR A 35 6.51 -23.99 3.97
CA THR A 35 7.42 -22.86 3.80
C THR A 35 6.71 -21.57 4.21
N PHE A 36 7.43 -20.72 4.95
CA PHE A 36 6.94 -19.38 5.25
C PHE A 36 7.04 -18.48 4.02
N HIS A 37 5.93 -17.82 3.67
CA HIS A 37 5.88 -16.79 2.63
C HIS A 37 5.55 -15.42 3.26
N TRP A 38 5.87 -14.35 2.53
CA TRP A 38 5.67 -12.96 2.98
C TRP A 38 4.20 -12.61 3.25
N ASP A 39 3.27 -13.34 2.63
CA ASP A 39 1.81 -13.20 2.73
C ASP A 39 1.17 -14.19 3.70
N SER A 40 1.97 -15.10 4.29
CA SER A 40 1.46 -16.18 5.15
C SER A 40 0.91 -15.68 6.49
N ASN A 41 1.22 -14.44 6.89
CA ASN A 41 0.70 -13.81 8.10
C ASN A 41 0.07 -12.47 7.73
N ASP A 42 -1.23 -12.30 8.01
CA ASP A 42 -1.98 -11.10 7.62
C ASP A 42 -1.42 -9.81 8.24
N ARG A 43 -0.95 -9.85 9.50
CA ARG A 43 -0.36 -8.66 10.16
C ARG A 43 0.95 -8.26 9.49
N LEU A 44 1.82 -9.22 9.21
CA LEU A 44 3.08 -8.95 8.50
C LEU A 44 2.83 -8.50 7.07
N ARG A 45 1.89 -9.15 6.35
CA ARG A 45 1.52 -8.78 4.98
C ARG A 45 1.08 -7.32 4.91
N ARG A 46 0.13 -6.93 5.77
CA ARG A 46 -0.37 -5.54 5.83
C ARG A 46 0.74 -4.55 6.14
N ALA A 47 1.63 -4.89 7.08
CA ALA A 47 2.74 -4.03 7.43
C ALA A 47 3.72 -3.83 6.26
N LEU A 48 4.00 -4.90 5.51
CA LEU A 48 4.82 -4.86 4.30
C LEU A 48 4.15 -4.05 3.18
N GLU A 49 2.85 -4.23 2.95
CA GLU A 49 2.08 -3.46 1.96
C GLU A 49 2.09 -1.97 2.26
N LEU A 50 1.83 -1.59 3.52
CA LEU A 50 1.86 -0.19 3.95
C LEU A 50 3.26 0.43 3.81
N LYS A 51 4.30 -0.34 4.12
CA LYS A 51 5.68 0.13 3.97
C LYS A 51 6.05 0.30 2.49
N LEU A 52 5.71 -0.68 1.65
CA LEU A 52 5.95 -0.62 0.21
C LEU A 52 5.21 0.55 -0.43
N PHE A 53 3.97 0.81 0.01
CA PHE A 53 3.19 1.94 -0.46
C PHE A 53 3.83 3.26 -0.05
N GLU A 54 4.25 3.41 1.21
CA GLU A 54 4.97 4.61 1.65
C GLU A 54 6.25 4.83 0.83
N ASP A 55 7.06 3.78 0.62
CA ASP A 55 8.32 3.89 -0.11
C ASP A 55 8.10 4.29 -1.59
N GLN A 56 6.94 3.95 -2.17
CA GLN A 56 6.59 4.31 -3.53
C GLN A 56 5.75 5.57 -3.67
N LYS A 57 5.15 6.10 -2.60
CA LYS A 57 4.20 7.23 -2.67
C LYS A 57 4.79 8.49 -3.29
N ASP A 58 6.10 8.71 -3.14
CA ASP A 58 6.78 9.90 -3.68
C ASP A 58 7.32 9.67 -5.11
N SER A 59 7.47 8.40 -5.51
CA SER A 59 7.82 8.04 -6.89
C SER A 59 6.61 8.18 -7.82
N ILE A 60 5.41 7.94 -7.30
CA ILE A 60 4.15 8.27 -7.96
C ILE A 60 3.85 9.72 -7.56
N LYS A 61 4.20 10.70 -8.38
CA LYS A 61 3.82 12.11 -8.16
C LYS A 61 2.28 12.24 -8.26
N LEU A 62 1.51 11.71 -7.31
CA LEU A 62 0.05 11.85 -7.25
C LEU A 62 -0.38 13.32 -7.07
N THR A 63 0.56 14.18 -6.68
CA THR A 63 0.39 15.64 -6.72
C THR A 63 0.23 16.20 -8.13
N SER A 64 0.80 15.57 -9.18
CA SER A 64 0.60 16.02 -10.56
C SER A 64 -0.79 15.65 -11.11
N LEU A 65 -1.50 14.70 -10.50
CA LEU A 65 -2.90 14.42 -10.80
C LEU A 65 -3.85 15.55 -10.36
N VAL A 66 -3.43 16.39 -9.41
CA VAL A 66 -4.25 17.47 -8.82
C VAL A 66 -3.89 18.85 -9.40
N SER A 67 -2.77 18.96 -10.10
CA SER A 67 -2.41 20.19 -10.82
C SER A 67 -3.15 20.28 -12.15
N ASN A 68 -3.72 21.46 -12.46
CA ASN A 68 -4.37 21.76 -13.74
C ASN A 68 -3.45 21.61 -14.97
N VAL A 69 -2.15 21.41 -14.76
CA VAL A 69 -1.15 21.19 -15.81
C VAL A 69 -0.49 19.85 -15.53
N ILE A 70 -1.00 18.81 -16.19
CA ILE A 70 -0.42 17.47 -16.20
C ILE A 70 0.57 17.43 -17.37
N ASP A 71 1.82 17.07 -17.12
CA ASP A 71 2.78 16.84 -18.20
C ASP A 71 2.42 15.57 -19.00
N GLN A 72 2.85 15.51 -20.26
CA GLN A 72 2.49 14.43 -21.17
C GLN A 72 2.92 13.04 -20.66
N GLU A 73 4.09 12.95 -19.99
CA GLU A 73 4.59 11.69 -19.44
C GLU A 73 3.72 11.20 -18.28
N THR A 74 3.26 12.10 -17.42
CA THR A 74 2.30 11.79 -16.35
C THR A 74 0.96 11.35 -16.94
N GLN A 75 0.46 12.03 -17.99
CA GLN A 75 -0.80 11.66 -18.62
C GLN A 75 -0.76 10.23 -19.19
N GLU A 76 0.33 9.85 -19.84
CA GLU A 76 0.51 8.48 -20.35
C GLU A 76 0.48 7.43 -19.23
N LYS A 77 1.10 7.72 -18.07
CA LYS A 77 1.06 6.83 -16.90
C LYS A 77 -0.36 6.69 -16.36
N ILE A 78 -1.11 7.79 -16.29
CA ILE A 78 -2.52 7.79 -15.86
C ILE A 78 -3.35 6.91 -16.80
N ASP A 79 -3.16 7.04 -18.11
CA ASP A 79 -3.92 6.30 -19.11
C ASP A 79 -3.62 4.80 -19.06
N VAL A 80 -2.38 4.40 -18.75
CA VAL A 80 -2.02 3.00 -18.48
C VAL A 80 -2.78 2.46 -17.26
N VAL A 81 -2.87 3.25 -16.18
CA VAL A 81 -3.61 2.85 -14.97
C VAL A 81 -5.10 2.73 -15.24
N LYS A 82 -5.72 3.72 -15.91
CA LYS A 82 -7.13 3.67 -16.33
C LYS A 82 -7.39 2.44 -17.20
N SER A 83 -6.54 2.19 -18.19
CA SER A 83 -6.64 1.02 -19.06
C SER A 83 -6.62 -0.30 -18.28
N ARG A 84 -5.79 -0.40 -17.24
CA ARG A 84 -5.74 -1.57 -16.36
C ARG A 84 -6.99 -1.70 -15.49
N MET A 85 -7.50 -0.60 -14.94
CA MET A 85 -8.75 -0.59 -14.16
C MET A 85 -9.95 -1.02 -15.00
N ILE A 86 -10.05 -0.55 -16.25
CA ILE A 86 -11.12 -0.92 -17.17
C ILE A 86 -11.02 -2.42 -17.52
N LYS A 87 -9.85 -2.88 -17.96
CA LYS A 87 -9.65 -4.26 -18.44
C LYS A 87 -9.78 -5.31 -17.35
N ASN A 88 -9.24 -5.05 -16.16
CA ASN A 88 -9.09 -6.08 -15.13
C ASN A 88 -10.11 -5.97 -14.00
N MET A 89 -10.74 -4.80 -13.82
CA MET A 89 -11.62 -4.53 -12.69
C MET A 89 -13.01 -4.03 -13.10
N GLY A 90 -13.29 -3.92 -14.41
CA GLY A 90 -14.62 -3.62 -14.94
C GLY A 90 -15.06 -2.15 -14.78
N TYR A 91 -14.12 -1.24 -14.53
CA TYR A 91 -14.44 0.19 -14.48
C TYR A 91 -14.82 0.73 -15.87
N CYS A 92 -15.72 1.72 -15.90
CA CYS A 92 -15.95 2.54 -17.08
C CYS A 92 -14.89 3.66 -17.18
N ASP A 93 -14.74 4.29 -18.35
CA ASP A 93 -13.74 5.35 -18.57
C ASP A 93 -13.90 6.53 -17.59
N VAL A 94 -15.13 7.04 -17.45
CA VAL A 94 -15.48 8.10 -16.49
C VAL A 94 -15.24 7.63 -15.05
N CYS A 95 -15.69 6.42 -14.71
CA CYS A 95 -15.55 5.82 -13.40
C CYS A 95 -14.08 5.72 -12.94
N SER A 96 -13.19 5.30 -13.84
CA SER A 96 -11.75 5.19 -13.56
C SER A 96 -11.12 6.57 -13.31
N THR A 97 -11.59 7.58 -14.03
CA THR A 97 -11.16 8.98 -13.87
C THR A 97 -11.60 9.54 -12.52
N ASP A 98 -12.87 9.35 -12.17
CA ASP A 98 -13.44 9.86 -10.92
C ASP A 98 -12.79 9.24 -9.70
N VAL A 99 -12.52 7.93 -9.72
CA VAL A 99 -11.83 7.24 -8.63
C VAL A 99 -10.39 7.77 -8.47
N LEU A 100 -9.66 7.93 -9.57
CA LEU A 100 -8.29 8.47 -9.52
C LEU A 100 -8.28 9.91 -8.97
N ASN A 101 -9.23 10.75 -9.41
CA ASN A 101 -9.37 12.12 -8.90
C ASN A 101 -9.76 12.15 -7.42
N TYR A 102 -10.67 11.28 -7.00
CA TYR A 102 -11.09 11.17 -5.61
C TYR A 102 -9.93 10.75 -4.71
N VAL A 103 -9.19 9.70 -5.09
CA VAL A 103 -8.00 9.25 -4.36
C VAL A 103 -6.96 10.37 -4.32
N ALA A 104 -6.66 11.02 -5.45
CA ALA A 104 -5.72 12.14 -5.49
C ALA A 104 -6.15 13.30 -4.57
N SER A 105 -7.46 13.56 -4.46
CA SER A 105 -7.99 14.60 -3.57
C SER A 105 -7.84 14.27 -2.08
N ILE A 106 -7.97 12.98 -1.69
CA ILE A 106 -7.72 12.52 -0.30
C ILE A 106 -6.25 12.78 0.05
N PHE A 107 -5.34 12.42 -0.86
CA PHE A 107 -3.91 12.65 -0.65
C PHE A 107 -3.55 14.13 -0.61
N ALA A 108 -4.16 14.96 -1.46
CA ALA A 108 -3.91 16.41 -1.48
C ALA A 108 -4.40 17.12 -0.21
N ARG A 109 -5.48 16.62 0.41
CA ARG A 109 -6.00 17.14 1.68
C ARG A 109 -5.19 16.66 2.89
N GLY A 110 -4.33 15.65 2.72
CA GLY A 110 -3.68 14.98 3.84
C GLY A 110 -4.63 14.09 4.64
N ASP A 111 -5.84 13.81 4.13
CA ASP A 111 -6.86 12.98 4.77
C ASP A 111 -6.56 11.47 4.63
N THR A 112 -5.29 11.09 4.55
CA THR A 112 -4.91 9.70 4.83
C THR A 112 -5.04 9.55 6.34
N GLN A 113 -6.18 9.05 6.82
CA GLN A 113 -6.44 8.79 8.23
C GLN A 113 -5.17 8.36 8.98
N ASP A 114 -4.59 9.29 9.75
CA ASP A 114 -4.14 9.00 11.11
C ASP A 114 -5.40 8.55 11.87
N GLY A 115 -5.78 7.29 11.70
CA GLY A 115 -6.75 6.64 12.56
C GLY A 115 -6.03 6.31 13.85
N GLY A 116 -6.38 7.01 14.94
CA GLY A 116 -5.80 6.80 16.27
C GLY A 116 -6.20 5.51 16.96
#